data_AF-A0A660QJR9-F1
#
_entry.id   AF-A0A660QJR9-F1
#
_cell.length_a   1.000
_cell.length_b   1.000
_cell.length_c   1.000
_cell.angle_alpha   90.00
_cell.angle_beta   90.00
_cell.angle_gamma   90.00
#
_symmetry.space_group_name_H-M   'P 1'
#
loop_
_entity.id
_entity.type
_entity.pdbx_description
1 polymer ?
#
loop_
_entity_poly.entity_id
_entity_poly.type
_entity_poly.pdbx_seq_one_letter_code
_entity_poly.pdbx_strand_id
1 'polypeptide(L)' 'RPLRDERDFIRFTGKLAKFIFKDGRVIIGRIKGYENGVVKVLDGKVLKDIDVKDLKEARLEVEF' A
#
# COMPACT_ATOMS: atom_id res chain seq x y z
N ARG A 1 -4.29 -4.66 -10.22
CA ARG A 1 -3.98 -6.01 -9.69
C ARG A 1 -4.09 -5.96 -8.17
N PRO A 2 -4.78 -6.93 -7.51
CA PRO A 2 -4.86 -6.96 -6.06
C PRO A 2 -3.47 -7.30 -5.48
N LEU A 3 -3.02 -6.50 -4.52
CA LEU A 3 -1.80 -6.72 -3.74
C LEU A 3 -2.21 -7.57 -2.53
N ARG A 4 -1.93 -8.87 -2.58
CA ARG A 4 -2.27 -9.81 -1.48
C ARG A 4 -1.03 -10.29 -0.72
N ASP A 5 0.14 -10.29 -1.37
CA ASP A 5 1.36 -10.87 -0.83
C ASP A 5 2.47 -9.82 -0.66
N GLU A 6 3.36 -10.07 0.30
CA GLU A 6 4.56 -9.25 0.58
C GLU A 6 5.38 -8.96 -0.68
N ARG A 7 5.50 -9.95 -1.57
CA ARG A 7 6.30 -9.88 -2.79
C ARG A 7 5.73 -8.88 -3.79
N ASP A 8 4.41 -8.72 -3.81
CA ASP A 8 3.78 -7.71 -4.64
C ASP A 8 4.15 -6.31 -4.12
N PHE A 9 4.03 -6.04 -2.81
CA PHE A 9 4.42 -4.73 -2.26
C PHE A 9 5.88 -4.38 -2.54
N ILE A 10 6.79 -5.35 -2.41
CA ILE A 10 8.20 -5.16 -2.76
C ILE A 10 8.35 -4.85 -4.25
N ARG A 11 7.73 -5.65 -5.13
CA ARG A 11 7.81 -5.50 -6.59
C ARG A 11 7.25 -4.16 -7.09
N PHE A 12 6.24 -3.64 -6.41
CA PHE A 12 5.57 -2.40 -6.76
C PHE A 12 6.03 -1.20 -5.93
N THR A 13 7.18 -1.32 -5.25
CA THR A 13 7.87 -0.18 -4.66
C THR A 13 8.09 0.90 -5.73
N GLY A 14 7.67 2.12 -5.42
CA GLY A 14 7.69 3.27 -6.32
C GLY A 14 6.43 3.48 -7.16
N LYS A 15 5.41 2.62 -7.05
CA LYS A 15 4.10 2.79 -7.72
C LYS A 15 3.04 3.36 -6.78
N LEU A 16 2.03 4.00 -7.36
CA LEU A 16 0.84 4.45 -6.62
C LEU A 16 -0.06 3.24 -6.34
N ALA A 17 -0.59 3.18 -5.12
CA ALA A 17 -1.53 2.15 -4.75
C ALA A 17 -2.61 2.73 -3.84
N LYS A 18 -3.80 2.17 -3.98
CA LYS A 18 -4.98 2.39 -3.15
C LYS A 18 -5.08 1.28 -2.12
N PHE A 19 -5.14 1.67 -0.86
CA PHE A 19 -5.20 0.81 0.31
C PHE A 19 -6.57 0.96 0.97
N ILE A 20 -7.31 -0.14 1.06
CA ILE A 20 -8.64 -0.20 1.67
C ILE A 20 -8.49 -0.98 2.97
N PHE A 21 -8.80 -0.33 4.08
CA PHE A 21 -8.71 -0.90 5.43
C PHE A 21 -9.99 -1.64 5.80
N LYS A 22 -9.88 -2.56 6.77
CA LYS A 22 -11.03 -3.26 7.35
C LYS A 22 -12.01 -2.31 8.05
N ASP A 23 -11.49 -1.21 8.61
CA ASP A 23 -12.24 -0.12 9.23
C ASP A 23 -13.04 0.73 8.21
N GLY A 24 -12.90 0.46 6.90
CA GLY A 24 -13.55 1.23 5.83
C GLY A 24 -12.78 2.46 5.38
N ARG A 25 -11.65 2.78 6.02
CA ARG A 25 -10.75 3.85 5.59
C ARG A 25 -10.10 3.50 4.26
N VAL A 26 -9.85 4.53 3.46
CA VAL A 26 -9.17 4.39 2.17
C VAL A 26 -8.02 5.39 2.12
N ILE A 27 -6.82 4.89 1.80
CA ILE A 27 -5.62 5.71 1.64
C ILE A 27 -5.08 5.47 0.24
N ILE A 28 -4.67 6.53 -0.45
CA ILE A 28 -4.01 6.44 -1.75
C ILE A 28 -2.62 7.02 -1.56
N GLY A 29 -1.59 6.28 -1.97
CA GLY A 29 -0.23 6.77 -1.84
C GLY A 29 0.78 5.87 -2.53
N ARG A 30 2.03 6.34 -2.55
CA ARG A 30 3.12 5.69 -3.27
C ARG A 30 3.85 4.70 -2.37
N ILE A 31 3.95 3.44 -2.80
CA ILE A 31 4.65 2.42 -2.02
C ILE A 31 6.14 2.79 -1.96
N LYS A 32 6.69 2.92 -0.75
CA LYS A 32 8.12 3.19 -0.51
C LYS A 32 8.89 1.93 -0.14
N GLY A 33 8.21 0.93 0.41
CA GLY A 33 8.78 -0.36 0.72
C GLY A 33 7.84 -1.16 1.61
N TYR A 34 8.28 -2.37 1.95
CA TYR A 34 7.57 -3.28 2.84
C TYR A 34 8.57 -3.90 3.81
N GLU A 35 8.24 -3.93 5.10
CA GLU A 35 9.09 -4.46 6.15
C GLU A 35 8.23 -5.10 7.24
N ASN A 36 8.47 -6.38 7.56
CA ASN A 36 7.83 -7.11 8.67
C ASN A 36 6.29 -7.01 8.76
N GLY A 37 5.57 -7.03 7.64
CA GLY A 37 4.11 -6.87 7.64
C GLY A 37 3.61 -5.44 7.49
N VAL A 38 4.51 -4.45 7.42
CA VAL A 38 4.17 -3.04 7.32
C VAL A 38 4.59 -2.50 5.96
N VAL A 39 3.64 -1.94 5.21
CA VAL A 39 3.88 -1.23 3.95
C VAL A 39 4.12 0.24 4.28
N LYS A 40 5.29 0.76 3.89
CA LYS A 40 5.57 2.20 3.95
C LYS A 40 4.96 2.86 2.72
N VAL A 41 4.07 3.81 2.93
CA VAL A 41 3.34 4.52 1.88
C VAL A 41 3.58 6.01 2.02
N LEU A 42 4.00 6.66 0.94
CA LEU A 42 4.14 8.10 0.85
C LEU A 42 2.86 8.71 0.30
N ASP A 43 2.13 9.42 1.15
CA ASP A 43 0.93 10.18 0.83
C ASP A 43 1.32 11.66 0.67
N GLY A 44 1.59 12.07 -0.58
CA GLY A 44 2.14 13.39 -0.89
C GLY A 44 3.54 13.59 -0.28
N LYS A 45 3.60 14.27 0.88
CA LYS A 45 4.84 14.50 1.66
C LYS A 45 4.89 13.73 2.99
N VAL A 46 3.82 13.01 3.35
CA VAL A 46 3.72 12.30 4.63
C VAL A 46 4.01 10.82 4.41
N LEU A 47 4.96 10.27 5.18
CA LEU A 47 5.18 8.83 5.26
C LEU A 47 4.17 8.23 6.24
N LYS A 48 3.44 7.22 5.78
CA LYS A 48 2.50 6.43 6.57
C LYS A 48 2.94 4.98 6.59
N ASP A 49 2.94 4.40 7.77
CA ASP A 49 3.16 2.98 7.97
C ASP A 49 1.79 2.28 8.01
N ILE A 50 1.60 1.31 7.11
CA ILE A 50 0.33 0.60 6.93
C ILE A 50 0.53 -0.88 7.23
N ASP A 51 -0.08 -1.38 8.30
CA ASP A 51 -0.06 -2.81 8.60
C ASP A 51 -0.96 -3.59 7.63
N VAL A 52 -0.42 -4.64 7.01
CA VAL A 52 -1.17 -5.48 6.07
C VAL A 52 -2.30 -6.26 6.73
N LYS A 53 -2.24 -6.48 8.06
CA LYS A 53 -3.30 -7.17 8.81
C LYS A 53 -4.55 -6.32 8.95
N ASP A 54 -4.40 -5.00 9.04
CA ASP A 54 -5.51 -4.04 9.08
C ASP A 54 -6.08 -3.76 7.69
N LEU A 55 -5.35 -4.18 6.66
CA LEU A 55 -5.79 -4.07 5.28
C LEU A 55 -6.88 -5.07 4.96
N LYS A 56 -7.92 -4.59 4.29
CA LYS A 56 -8.94 -5.42 3.66
C LYS A 56 -8.54 -5.76 2.23
N GLU A 57 -8.08 -4.76 1.49
CA GLU A 57 -7.65 -4.92 0.10
C GLU A 57 -6.69 -3.82 -0.32
N ALA A 58 -5.62 -4.15 -1.04
CA ALA A 58 -4.78 -3.18 -1.71
C ALA A 58 -4.86 -3.37 -3.22
N ARG A 59 -4.94 -2.26 -3.95
CA ARG A 59 -4.99 -2.23 -5.42
C ARG A 59 -3.94 -1.26 -5.92
N LEU A 60 -3.11 -1.69 -6.86
CA LEU A 60 -2.27 -0.75 -7.60
C LEU A 60 -3.13 0.19 -8.43
N GLU A 61 -2.82 1.47 -8.35
CA GLU A 61 -3.21 2.45 -9.35
C GLU A 61 -2.11 2.50 -10.41
N VAL A 62 -2.51 2.21 -11.63
CA VAL A 62 -1.62 2.39 -12.79
C VAL A 62 -1.87 3.80 -13.29
N GLU A 63 -0.97 4.72 -12.96
CA GLU A 63 -0.84 5.97 -13.72
C GLU A 63 -0.40 5.57 -15.13
N PHE A 64 -1.24 5.87 -16.12
CA PHE A 64 -0.94 5.68 -17.55
C PHE A 64 0.12 6.66 -18.02
#